data_AF-A0AA96RID4-F1
#
_entry.id   AF-A0AA96RID4-F1
#
_cell.length_a   1.000
_cell.length_b   1.000
_cell.length_c   1.000
_cell.angle_alpha   90.00
_cell.angle_beta   90.00
_cell.angle_gamma   90.00
#
_symmetry.space_group_name_H-M   'P 1'
#
loop_
_entity.id
_entity.type
_entity.pdbx_description
1 polymer ?
#
loop_
_entity_poly.entity_id
_entity_poly.type
_entity_poly.pdbx_seq_one_letter_code
_entity_poly.pdbx_strand_id
1 'polypeptide(L)'
;MYRYARNDGGFISISAYRMVVVGCSNMAKMWVEQIKQRPDCDIVGLVDIKTEFAQTMAERHGLTCSVYTDVEEAITAAAAYLVLDIIFEMTDGSVFCYRGSWCAEGAPTSWEADWRVTGEKGTALWDGAHAPYAEVVAADGDQAGKFLREFTRVDADVNWGGRSGHAGCMDEMFAALAEGRRAETDCRDNIRSMAMVLGALESAKLGQKVDLTTYYS
;
A
#
# COMPACT_ATOMS: atom_id res chain seq x y z
N MET A 1 5.98 -1.54 -24.22
CA MET A 1 6.63 -2.87 -24.14
C MET A 1 8.05 -2.67 -23.66
N TYR A 2 8.28 -2.63 -22.34
CA TYR A 2 9.64 -2.50 -21.79
C TYR A 2 10.31 -3.88 -21.81
N ARG A 3 11.44 -4.00 -22.51
CA ARG A 3 12.25 -5.21 -22.59
C ARG A 3 13.58 -4.94 -21.87
N TYR A 4 13.83 -5.62 -20.76
CA TYR A 4 15.15 -5.65 -20.15
C TYR A 4 15.96 -6.80 -20.77
N ALA A 5 17.15 -6.50 -21.28
CA ALA A 5 18.10 -7.49 -21.79
C ALA A 5 18.97 -8.02 -20.65
N ARG A 6 19.24 -9.33 -20.63
CA ARG A 6 20.32 -9.93 -19.84
C ARG A 6 21.60 -10.05 -20.67
N ASN A 7 22.73 -10.12 -19.98
CA ASN A 7 24.09 -10.11 -20.52
C ASN A 7 24.52 -11.43 -21.20
N ASP A 8 23.66 -12.43 -21.28
CA ASP A 8 23.93 -13.77 -21.81
C ASP A 8 23.20 -14.08 -23.13
N GLY A 9 22.48 -13.12 -23.71
CA GLY A 9 21.83 -13.26 -25.02
C GLY A 9 20.61 -14.20 -25.04
N GLY A 10 20.15 -14.67 -23.88
CA GLY A 10 18.94 -15.50 -23.76
C GLY A 10 17.66 -14.65 -23.70
N PHE A 11 16.68 -14.95 -24.53
CA PHE A 11 15.32 -14.39 -24.41
C PHE A 11 14.53 -15.22 -23.39
N ILE A 12 14.11 -14.61 -22.28
CA ILE A 12 13.12 -15.23 -21.39
C ILE A 12 11.77 -15.17 -22.14
N SER A 13 11.23 -16.34 -22.52
CA SER A 13 9.79 -16.47 -22.70
C SER A 13 9.16 -16.10 -21.37
N ILE A 14 8.44 -14.99 -21.28
CA ILE A 14 7.90 -14.46 -20.01
C ILE A 14 7.02 -15.56 -19.40
N SER A 15 7.57 -16.27 -18.42
CA SER A 15 6.85 -17.17 -17.54
C SER A 15 5.84 -16.32 -16.77
N ALA A 16 4.58 -16.76 -16.75
CA ALA A 16 3.50 -16.07 -16.04
C ALA A 16 3.92 -15.70 -14.60
N TYR A 17 3.59 -14.48 -14.17
CA TYR A 17 3.76 -14.01 -12.80
C TYR A 17 2.93 -14.90 -11.87
N ARG A 18 3.62 -15.66 -11.02
CA ARG A 18 3.02 -16.55 -10.03
C ARG A 18 2.57 -15.74 -8.83
N MET A 19 1.26 -15.75 -8.56
CA MET A 19 0.63 -14.96 -7.51
C MET A 19 -0.01 -15.88 -6.46
N VAL A 20 0.19 -15.53 -5.18
CA VAL A 20 -0.55 -16.08 -4.06
C VAL A 20 -1.48 -15.00 -3.54
N VAL A 21 -2.77 -15.30 -3.37
CA VAL A 21 -3.75 -14.36 -2.80
C VAL A 21 -3.88 -14.65 -1.31
N VAL A 22 -3.52 -13.69 -0.47
CA VAL A 22 -3.61 -13.79 0.99
C VAL A 22 -4.84 -13.04 1.48
N GLY A 23 -5.74 -13.74 2.19
CA GLY A 23 -7.06 -13.29 2.61
C GLY A 23 -8.12 -13.53 1.53
N CYS A 24 -9.12 -14.35 1.82
CA CYS A 24 -10.17 -14.78 0.87
C CYS A 24 -11.53 -14.13 1.18
N SER A 25 -11.52 -12.84 1.51
CA SER A 25 -12.72 -12.06 1.80
C SER A 25 -13.51 -11.69 0.53
N ASN A 26 -14.66 -11.04 0.69
CA ASN A 26 -15.42 -10.50 -0.45
C ASN A 26 -14.61 -9.52 -1.32
N MET A 27 -13.65 -8.79 -0.73
CA MET A 27 -12.79 -7.87 -1.47
C MET A 27 -11.77 -8.63 -2.34
N ALA A 28 -11.20 -9.71 -1.81
CA ALA A 28 -10.25 -10.56 -2.53
C ALA A 28 -10.82 -11.18 -3.81
N LYS A 29 -12.14 -11.40 -3.86
CA LYS A 29 -12.85 -11.92 -5.05
C LYS A 29 -12.61 -11.05 -6.27
N MET A 30 -12.61 -9.72 -6.09
CA MET A 30 -12.37 -8.78 -7.20
C MET A 30 -10.95 -8.95 -7.75
N TRP A 31 -9.97 -9.12 -6.86
CA TRP A 31 -8.57 -9.34 -7.24
C TRP A 31 -8.39 -10.67 -7.99
N VAL A 32 -8.99 -11.76 -7.50
CA VAL A 32 -8.95 -13.06 -8.18
C VAL A 32 -9.53 -12.98 -9.59
N GLU A 33 -10.68 -12.33 -9.76
CA GLU A 33 -11.29 -12.15 -11.09
C GLU A 33 -10.42 -11.33 -12.04
N GLN A 34 -9.77 -10.26 -11.56
CA GLN A 34 -8.88 -9.46 -12.40
C GLN A 34 -7.61 -10.24 -12.78
N ILE A 35 -6.99 -10.96 -11.85
CA ILE A 35 -5.77 -11.74 -12.10
C ILE A 35 -6.07 -12.84 -13.12
N LYS A 36 -7.22 -13.51 -13.05
CA LYS A 36 -7.63 -14.53 -14.04
C LYS A 36 -7.78 -14.02 -15.47
N GLN A 37 -8.06 -12.72 -15.65
CA GLN A 37 -8.18 -12.11 -16.97
C GLN A 37 -6.81 -11.80 -17.59
N ARG A 38 -5.72 -11.96 -16.84
CA ARG A 38 -4.37 -11.64 -17.28
C ARG A 38 -3.65 -12.88 -17.81
N PRO A 39 -3.27 -12.92 -19.10
CA PRO A 39 -2.55 -14.07 -19.66
C PRO A 39 -1.11 -14.18 -19.15
N ASP A 40 -0.59 -13.12 -18.51
CA ASP A 40 0.73 -13.05 -17.92
C ASP A 40 0.74 -13.36 -16.41
N CYS A 41 -0.38 -13.77 -15.81
CA CYS A 41 -0.46 -14.11 -14.38
C CYS A 41 -1.04 -15.52 -14.16
N ASP A 42 -0.56 -16.19 -13.12
CA ASP A 42 -1.08 -17.48 -12.66
C ASP A 42 -1.30 -17.43 -11.15
N ILE A 43 -2.53 -17.67 -10.70
CA ILE A 43 -2.83 -17.79 -9.27
C ILE A 43 -2.43 -19.19 -8.86
N VAL A 44 -1.37 -19.28 -8.06
CA VAL A 44 -0.72 -20.53 -7.68
C VAL A 44 -0.99 -20.92 -6.23
N GLY A 45 -1.60 -20.03 -5.44
CA GLY A 45 -2.09 -20.35 -4.11
C GLY A 45 -3.10 -19.34 -3.56
N LEU A 46 -3.97 -19.81 -2.66
CA LEU A 46 -4.86 -18.98 -1.86
C LEU A 46 -4.58 -19.22 -0.38
N VAL A 47 -4.50 -18.16 0.41
CA VAL A 47 -4.26 -18.24 1.85
C VAL A 47 -5.41 -17.60 2.60
N ASP A 48 -5.96 -18.30 3.58
CA ASP A 48 -6.87 -17.71 4.55
C ASP A 48 -6.77 -18.48 5.87
N ILE A 49 -6.80 -17.77 7.01
CA ILE A 49 -6.80 -18.38 8.34
C ILE A 49 -7.93 -19.41 8.50
N LYS A 50 -9.01 -19.23 7.74
CA LYS A 50 -10.11 -20.19 7.61
C LYS A 50 -10.04 -20.83 6.23
N THR A 51 -9.62 -22.09 6.19
CA THR A 51 -9.49 -22.88 4.95
C THR A 51 -10.76 -22.86 4.09
N GLU A 52 -11.94 -22.85 4.73
CA GLU A 52 -13.25 -22.76 4.08
C GLU A 52 -13.39 -21.56 3.14
N PHE A 53 -12.81 -20.40 3.48
CA PHE A 53 -12.88 -19.20 2.65
C PHE A 53 -11.97 -19.31 1.43
N ALA A 54 -10.77 -19.87 1.59
CA ALA A 54 -9.87 -20.16 0.48
C ALA A 54 -10.44 -21.21 -0.47
N GLN A 55 -11.06 -22.27 0.07
CA GLN A 55 -11.76 -23.30 -0.71
C GLN A 55 -12.95 -22.70 -1.47
N THR A 56 -13.80 -21.92 -0.81
CA THR A 56 -14.94 -21.26 -1.44
C THR A 56 -14.49 -20.32 -2.56
N MET A 57 -13.38 -19.61 -2.37
CA MET A 57 -12.78 -18.74 -3.40
C MET A 57 -12.28 -19.57 -4.59
N ALA A 58 -11.55 -20.66 -4.34
CA ALA A 58 -11.07 -21.55 -5.39
C ALA A 58 -12.22 -22.13 -6.22
N GLU A 59 -13.24 -22.69 -5.55
CA GLU A 59 -14.42 -23.27 -6.19
C GLU A 59 -15.19 -22.22 -7.02
N ARG A 60 -15.49 -21.06 -6.41
CA ARG A 60 -16.23 -19.99 -7.08
C ARG A 60 -15.53 -19.53 -8.36
N HIS A 61 -14.21 -19.46 -8.34
CA HIS A 61 -13.42 -18.94 -9.44
C HIS A 61 -12.80 -20.04 -10.30
N GLY A 62 -13.13 -21.31 -10.07
CA GLY A 62 -12.59 -22.45 -10.83
C GLY A 62 -11.05 -22.52 -10.80
N LEU A 63 -10.44 -22.13 -9.68
CA LEU A 63 -8.99 -22.18 -9.48
C LEU A 63 -8.56 -23.58 -9.05
N THR A 64 -7.48 -24.08 -9.64
CA THR A 64 -6.88 -25.39 -9.29
C THR A 64 -5.67 -25.24 -8.37
N CYS A 65 -5.46 -24.04 -7.83
CA CYS A 65 -4.33 -23.76 -6.95
C CYS A 65 -4.52 -24.34 -5.55
N SER A 66 -3.40 -24.63 -4.88
CA SER A 66 -3.42 -25.07 -3.50
C SER A 66 -3.99 -24.00 -2.56
N VAL A 67 -4.66 -24.45 -1.50
CA VAL A 67 -5.14 -23.59 -0.42
C VAL A 67 -4.27 -23.79 0.81
N TYR A 68 -4.00 -22.71 1.52
CA TYR A 68 -3.14 -22.69 2.69
C TYR A 68 -3.81 -21.92 3.82
N THR A 69 -3.47 -22.27 5.05
CA THR A 69 -3.81 -21.45 6.23
C THR A 69 -2.65 -20.58 6.69
N ASP A 70 -1.47 -20.83 6.13
CA ASP A 70 -0.21 -20.18 6.47
C ASP A 70 0.42 -19.57 5.21
N VAL A 71 0.98 -18.36 5.36
CA VAL A 71 1.52 -17.60 4.25
C VAL A 71 2.93 -18.08 3.86
N GLU A 72 3.75 -18.46 4.83
CA GLU A 72 5.13 -18.94 4.62
C GLU A 72 5.10 -20.28 3.85
N GLU A 73 4.19 -21.18 4.23
CA GLU A 73 3.93 -22.42 3.49
C GLU A 73 3.51 -22.13 2.05
N ALA A 74 2.60 -21.17 1.85
CA ALA A 74 2.08 -20.82 0.53
C ALA A 74 3.15 -20.23 -0.39
N ILE A 75 4.00 -19.32 0.11
CA ILE A 75 5.07 -18.71 -0.68
C ILE A 75 6.13 -19.77 -1.04
N THR A 76 6.53 -20.57 -0.05
CA THR A 76 7.55 -21.61 -0.24
C THR A 76 7.10 -22.66 -1.24
N ALA A 77 5.84 -23.11 -1.14
CA ALA A 77 5.27 -24.11 -2.04
C ALA A 77 4.92 -23.53 -3.42
N ALA A 78 4.53 -22.26 -3.51
CA ALA A 78 4.00 -21.66 -4.73
C ALA A 78 5.01 -20.79 -5.50
N ALA A 79 6.19 -20.47 -4.95
CA ALA A 79 7.20 -19.61 -5.56
C ALA A 79 6.61 -18.29 -6.12
N ALA A 80 5.80 -17.63 -5.29
CA ALA A 80 5.07 -16.42 -5.64
C ALA A 80 5.65 -15.17 -4.96
N TYR A 81 5.44 -14.01 -5.60
CA TYR A 81 5.83 -12.72 -5.05
C TYR A 81 4.59 -11.84 -4.91
N LEU A 82 4.26 -11.38 -3.70
CA LEU A 82 3.12 -10.50 -3.44
C LEU A 82 3.63 -9.15 -2.90
N VAL A 83 4.04 -8.27 -3.82
CA VAL A 83 4.40 -6.88 -3.51
C VAL A 83 3.59 -5.97 -4.41
N LEU A 84 2.91 -5.00 -3.80
CA LEU A 84 2.21 -3.92 -4.48
C LEU A 84 3.05 -2.65 -4.38
N ASP A 85 3.27 -1.97 -5.50
CA ASP A 85 3.92 -0.66 -5.57
C ASP A 85 3.01 0.26 -6.41
N ILE A 86 2.51 1.32 -5.80
CA ILE A 86 1.48 2.20 -6.38
C ILE A 86 1.96 3.65 -6.25
N ILE A 87 1.90 4.39 -7.36
CA ILE A 87 2.30 5.79 -7.43
C ILE A 87 1.09 6.64 -7.79
N PHE A 88 0.84 7.66 -6.99
CA PHE A 88 -0.24 8.63 -7.17
C PHE A 88 0.34 10.02 -7.42
N GLU A 89 -0.12 10.68 -8.47
CA GLU A 89 0.15 12.09 -8.74
C GLU A 89 -1.02 12.91 -8.22
N MET A 90 -0.73 13.82 -7.29
CA MET A 90 -1.73 14.65 -6.63
C MET A 90 -1.94 15.95 -7.43
N THR A 91 -3.07 16.62 -7.22
CA THR A 91 -3.44 17.83 -7.97
C THR A 91 -2.50 19.02 -7.74
N ASP A 92 -1.77 19.03 -6.62
CA ASP A 92 -0.76 20.04 -6.28
C ASP A 92 0.64 19.70 -6.83
N GLY A 93 0.76 18.59 -7.59
CA GLY A 93 2.02 18.09 -8.13
C GLY A 93 2.86 17.26 -7.17
N SER A 94 2.38 17.03 -5.93
CA SER A 94 3.03 16.07 -5.03
C SER A 94 2.84 14.64 -5.55
N VAL A 95 3.76 13.75 -5.15
CA VAL A 95 3.73 12.33 -5.53
C VAL A 95 3.67 11.50 -4.26
N PHE A 96 2.66 10.63 -4.18
CA PHE A 96 2.51 9.68 -3.08
C PHE A 96 2.79 8.27 -3.59
N CYS A 97 3.77 7.59 -2.98
CA CYS A 97 4.11 6.21 -3.29
C CYS A 97 3.68 5.31 -2.13
N TYR A 98 2.90 4.28 -2.43
CA TYR A 98 2.50 3.25 -1.48
C TYR A 98 3.12 1.90 -1.88
N ARG A 99 3.90 1.32 -0.97
CA ARG A 99 4.45 -0.02 -1.12
C ARG A 99 3.94 -0.92 -0.01
N GLY A 100 3.27 -2.01 -0.39
CA GLY A 100 2.70 -2.97 0.55
C GLY A 100 3.12 -4.40 0.22
N SER A 101 3.50 -5.15 1.26
CA SER A 101 3.66 -6.61 1.18
C SER A 101 3.14 -7.22 2.48
N TRP A 102 2.26 -8.21 2.36
CA TRP A 102 1.77 -8.99 3.50
C TRP A 102 2.46 -10.35 3.62
N CYS A 103 3.42 -10.61 2.74
CA CYS A 103 4.03 -11.92 2.55
C CYS A 103 5.55 -11.86 2.69
N ALA A 104 6.13 -10.67 2.88
CA ALA A 104 7.57 -10.53 3.08
C ALA A 104 7.91 -10.89 4.53
N GLU A 105 8.78 -11.88 4.70
CA GLU A 105 9.31 -12.27 6.00
C GLU A 105 10.55 -11.45 6.37
N GLY A 106 10.66 -11.13 7.66
CA GLY A 106 11.75 -10.33 8.20
C GLY A 106 11.58 -8.83 7.96
N ALA A 107 11.98 -8.03 8.96
CA ALA A 107 11.89 -6.58 8.96
C ALA A 107 10.50 -6.02 8.54
N PRO A 108 9.40 -6.46 9.19
CA PRO A 108 8.09 -5.85 8.93
C PRO A 108 8.09 -4.39 9.41
N THR A 109 7.29 -3.55 8.75
CA THR A 109 6.93 -2.24 9.29
C THR A 109 5.95 -2.42 10.45
N SER A 110 5.68 -1.34 11.20
CA SER A 110 4.53 -1.34 12.11
C SER A 110 3.20 -1.49 11.35
N TRP A 111 2.10 -1.70 12.09
CA TRP A 111 0.75 -1.68 11.52
C TRP A 111 0.44 -0.36 10.81
N GLU A 112 0.99 0.73 11.32
CA GLU A 112 0.80 2.07 10.78
C GLU A 112 1.77 2.38 9.63
N ALA A 113 2.60 1.42 9.20
CA ALA A 113 3.63 1.53 8.17
C ALA A 113 4.81 2.48 8.51
N ASP A 114 5.81 2.45 7.63
CA ASP A 114 6.92 3.40 7.63
C ASP A 114 6.63 4.55 6.66
N TRP A 115 6.65 5.77 7.18
CA TRP A 115 6.37 6.99 6.44
C TRP A 115 7.65 7.79 6.19
N ARG A 116 7.79 8.27 4.96
CA ARG A 116 8.78 9.26 4.57
C ARG A 116 8.10 10.36 3.77
N VAL A 117 8.15 11.58 4.28
CA VAL A 117 7.62 12.77 3.60
C VAL A 117 8.78 13.72 3.34
N THR A 118 9.10 13.94 2.07
CA THR A 118 10.18 14.82 1.65
C THR A 118 9.60 16.11 1.09
N GLY A 119 10.12 17.25 1.56
CA GLY A 119 9.77 18.58 1.07
C GLY A 119 11.00 19.45 0.88
N GLU A 120 10.78 20.70 0.47
CA GLU A 120 11.86 21.66 0.18
C GLU A 120 12.79 21.93 1.39
N LYS A 121 12.25 21.83 2.60
CA LYS A 121 12.95 22.19 3.84
C LYS A 121 13.57 21.00 4.58
N GLY A 122 13.34 19.78 4.12
CA GLY A 122 13.79 18.59 4.84
C GLY A 122 12.92 17.37 4.61
N THR A 123 13.14 16.35 5.43
CA THR A 123 12.39 15.08 5.38
C THR A 123 11.86 14.73 6.76
N ALA A 124 10.57 14.43 6.84
CA ALA A 124 9.92 13.85 8.01
C ALA A 124 9.85 12.34 7.89
N LEU A 125 10.06 11.65 9.01
CA LEU A 125 10.06 10.20 9.12
C LEU A 125 9.20 9.78 10.30
N TRP A 126 8.44 8.70 10.11
CA TRP A 126 7.70 8.05 11.18
C TRP A 126 7.68 6.54 10.92
N ASP A 127 8.04 5.75 11.90
CA ASP A 127 8.03 4.27 11.81
C ASP A 127 6.68 3.67 12.23
N GLY A 128 5.69 4.52 12.48
CA GLY A 128 4.36 4.12 12.91
C GLY A 128 4.26 3.67 14.37
N ALA A 129 5.36 3.67 15.13
CA ALA A 129 5.40 3.20 16.52
C ALA A 129 5.92 4.26 17.50
N HIS A 130 6.98 4.98 17.14
CA HIS A 130 7.61 5.99 17.97
C HIS A 130 7.18 7.40 17.58
N ALA A 131 7.64 8.40 18.34
CA ALA A 131 7.42 9.78 17.97
C ALA A 131 8.04 10.06 16.57
N PRO A 132 7.30 10.69 15.65
CA PRO A 132 7.86 11.16 14.39
C PRO A 132 9.03 12.11 14.63
N TYR A 133 9.93 12.22 13.66
CA TYR A 133 10.96 13.25 13.65
C TYR A 133 11.17 13.79 12.25
N ALA A 134 11.79 14.95 12.14
CA ALA A 134 12.22 15.51 10.87
C ALA A 134 13.70 15.88 10.90
N GLU A 135 14.38 15.65 9.78
CA GLU A 135 15.66 16.27 9.49
C GLU A 135 15.39 17.52 8.65
N VAL A 136 15.61 18.68 9.25
CA VAL A 136 15.35 19.99 8.65
C VAL A 136 16.67 20.61 8.25
N VAL A 137 16.74 21.21 7.05
CA VAL A 137 17.94 21.94 6.60
C VAL A 137 18.28 23.00 7.64
N ALA A 138 19.53 23.00 8.12
CA ALA A 138 19.99 23.93 9.14
C ALA A 138 19.82 25.37 8.65
N ALA A 139 19.11 26.18 9.44
CA ALA A 139 18.88 27.59 9.15
C ALA A 139 20.14 28.44 9.37
N ASP A 140 21.03 27.96 10.24
CA ASP A 140 22.26 28.62 10.62
C ASP A 140 23.46 28.11 9.80
N GLY A 141 24.44 28.99 9.60
CA GLY A 141 25.65 28.71 8.82
C GLY A 141 25.51 29.00 7.33
N ASP A 142 26.64 29.21 6.65
CA ASP A 142 26.66 29.40 5.20
C ASP A 142 26.38 28.05 4.51
N GLN A 143 25.22 27.94 3.88
CA GLN A 143 24.80 26.76 3.10
C GLN A 143 24.97 26.99 1.58
N ALA A 144 25.42 28.18 1.15
CA ALA A 144 25.54 28.50 -0.27
C ALA A 144 26.67 27.68 -0.92
N GLY A 145 26.37 27.08 -2.08
CA GLY A 145 27.34 26.26 -2.82
C GLY A 145 27.61 24.87 -2.24
N LYS A 146 26.99 24.50 -1.09
CA LYS A 146 27.09 23.14 -0.57
C LYS A 146 26.26 22.16 -1.41
N PHE A 147 26.89 21.08 -1.85
CA PHE A 147 26.23 19.98 -2.55
C PHE A 147 25.32 19.16 -1.61
N LEU A 148 25.76 18.93 -0.38
CA LEU A 148 24.96 18.37 0.71
C LEU A 148 24.83 19.44 1.80
N ARG A 149 23.59 19.90 2.05
CA ARG A 149 23.29 20.87 3.10
C ARG A 149 23.31 20.18 4.47
N GLU A 150 23.69 20.91 5.50
CA GLU A 150 23.61 20.42 6.87
C GLU A 150 22.15 20.36 7.34
N PHE A 151 21.86 19.47 8.27
CA PHE A 151 20.52 19.26 8.81
C PHE A 151 20.54 19.15 10.33
N THR A 152 19.42 19.53 10.94
CA THR A 152 19.16 19.39 12.37
C THR A 152 17.94 18.49 12.56
N ARG A 153 18.05 17.53 13.48
CA ARG A 153 16.92 16.70 13.88
C ARG A 153 15.98 17.49 14.78
N VAL A 154 14.70 17.42 14.47
CA VAL A 154 13.60 17.94 15.28
C VAL A 154 12.67 16.78 15.57
N ASP A 155 12.60 16.36 16.83
CA ASP A 155 11.65 15.34 17.28
C ASP A 155 10.27 15.99 17.48
N ALA A 156 9.21 15.29 17.08
CA ALA A 156 7.85 15.76 17.29
C ALA A 156 7.50 15.69 18.79
N ASP A 157 6.86 16.75 19.30
CA ASP A 157 6.27 16.72 20.64
C ASP A 157 4.92 15.98 20.58
N VAL A 158 4.94 14.70 20.98
CA VAL A 158 3.75 13.85 20.97
C VAL A 158 3.12 13.85 22.37
N ASN A 159 2.34 14.88 22.67
CA ASN A 159 1.71 15.11 23.97
C ASN A 159 0.19 14.87 23.97
N TRP A 160 -0.29 13.95 23.12
CA TRP A 160 -1.72 13.62 23.03
C TRP A 160 -2.27 13.10 24.37
N GLY A 161 -3.11 13.90 25.01
CA GLY A 161 -3.77 13.53 26.27
C GLY A 161 -5.09 12.77 26.11
N GLY A 162 -5.54 12.57 24.87
CA GLY A 162 -6.78 11.85 24.56
C GLY A 162 -6.58 10.34 24.45
N ARG A 163 -7.65 9.62 24.10
CA ARG A 163 -7.59 8.18 23.80
C ARG A 163 -7.15 7.97 22.36
N SER A 164 -6.50 6.84 22.08
CA SER A 164 -6.01 6.47 20.75
C SER A 164 -6.85 5.35 20.11
N GLY A 165 -6.60 5.07 18.83
CA GLY A 165 -7.28 4.02 18.07
C GLY A 165 -8.80 4.21 18.05
N HIS A 166 -9.55 3.12 18.09
CA HIS A 166 -11.01 3.17 18.01
C HIS A 166 -11.68 4.03 19.09
N ALA A 167 -11.12 4.06 20.30
CA ALA A 167 -11.67 4.88 21.38
C ALA A 167 -11.55 6.38 21.07
N GLY A 168 -10.40 6.81 20.54
CA GLY A 168 -10.20 8.18 20.07
C GLY A 168 -11.10 8.52 18.88
N CYS A 169 -11.27 7.60 17.93
CA CYS A 169 -12.19 7.80 16.81
C CYS A 169 -13.64 8.02 17.26
N MET A 170 -14.10 7.28 18.29
CA MET A 170 -15.43 7.49 18.86
C MET A 170 -15.55 8.83 19.57
N ASP A 171 -14.50 9.27 20.28
CA ASP A 171 -14.49 10.59 20.93
C ASP A 171 -14.63 11.72 19.92
N GLU A 172 -13.86 11.69 18.83
CA GLU A 172 -13.95 12.68 17.75
C GLU A 172 -15.32 12.66 17.07
N MET A 173 -15.88 11.48 16.81
CA MET A 173 -17.23 11.36 16.25
C MET A 173 -18.28 12.00 17.14
N PHE A 174 -18.26 11.74 18.45
CA PHE A 174 -19.23 12.32 19.39
C PHE A 174 -19.02 13.83 19.57
N ALA A 175 -17.77 14.29 19.60
CA ALA A 175 -17.46 15.72 19.64
C ALA A 175 -18.00 16.44 18.40
N ALA A 176 -17.75 15.90 17.20
CA ALA A 176 -18.23 16.47 15.95
C ALA A 176 -19.76 16.56 15.90
N LEU A 177 -20.47 15.53 16.39
CA LEU A 177 -21.93 15.52 16.49
C LEU A 177 -22.45 16.57 17.48
N ALA A 178 -21.84 16.67 18.66
CA ALA A 178 -22.24 17.63 19.69
C ALA A 178 -22.01 19.09 19.23
N GLU A 179 -20.93 19.33 18.49
CA GLU A 179 -20.55 20.65 17.99
C GLU A 179 -21.22 21.02 16.64
N GLY A 180 -21.89 20.06 15.99
CA GLY A 180 -22.51 20.27 14.68
C GLY A 180 -21.51 20.52 13.55
N ARG A 181 -20.28 19.97 13.68
CA ARG A 181 -19.21 20.08 12.66
C ARG A 181 -19.00 18.75 11.93
N ARG A 182 -18.21 18.78 10.85
CA ARG A 182 -17.71 17.55 10.23
C ARG A 182 -16.66 16.92 11.15
N ALA A 183 -16.69 15.60 11.25
CA ALA A 183 -15.61 14.84 11.87
C ALA A 183 -14.35 14.95 11.02
N GLU A 184 -13.19 14.81 11.64
CA GLU A 184 -11.89 14.80 10.95
C GLU A 184 -11.83 13.73 9.86
N THR A 185 -12.37 12.54 10.13
CA THR A 185 -12.46 11.41 9.20
C THR A 185 -13.90 11.20 8.70
N ASP A 186 -14.40 12.17 7.95
CA ASP A 186 -15.76 12.12 7.41
C ASP A 186 -15.91 11.07 6.29
N CYS A 187 -16.94 10.24 6.38
CA CYS A 187 -17.16 9.14 5.43
C CYS A 187 -17.36 9.59 3.98
N ARG A 188 -17.73 10.85 3.73
CA ARG A 188 -17.85 11.41 2.37
C ARG A 188 -16.50 11.50 1.67
N ASP A 189 -15.41 11.71 2.43
CA ASP A 189 -14.07 11.78 1.86
C ASP A 189 -13.53 10.38 1.50
N ASN A 190 -14.12 9.32 2.05
CA ASN A 190 -13.75 7.92 1.74
C ASN A 190 -13.95 7.56 0.26
N ILE A 191 -14.79 8.31 -0.48
CA ILE A 191 -14.95 8.10 -1.92
C ILE A 191 -13.62 8.26 -2.67
N ARG A 192 -12.73 9.14 -2.20
CA ARG A 192 -11.40 9.34 -2.79
C ARG A 192 -10.48 8.16 -2.52
N SER A 193 -10.52 7.59 -1.32
CA SER A 193 -9.78 6.37 -0.99
C SER A 193 -10.23 5.20 -1.88
N MET A 194 -11.54 5.06 -2.09
CA MET A 194 -12.08 4.05 -3.00
C MET A 194 -11.63 4.29 -4.45
N ALA A 195 -11.60 5.54 -4.90
CA ALA A 195 -11.08 5.91 -6.21
C ALA A 195 -9.60 5.52 -6.37
N MET A 196 -8.77 5.74 -5.36
CA MET A 196 -7.36 5.33 -5.38
C MET A 196 -7.21 3.81 -5.53
N VAL A 197 -8.01 3.01 -4.81
CA VAL A 197 -7.99 1.54 -4.91
C VAL A 197 -8.44 1.07 -6.29
N LEU A 198 -9.57 1.58 -6.78
CA LEU A 198 -10.13 1.19 -8.07
C LEU A 198 -9.24 1.65 -9.24
N GLY A 199 -8.67 2.85 -9.15
CA GLY A 199 -7.74 3.35 -10.14
C GLY A 199 -6.41 2.61 -10.14
N ALA A 200 -5.87 2.21 -8.98
CA ALA A 200 -4.68 1.37 -8.93
C ALA A 200 -4.90 0.00 -9.60
N LEU A 201 -6.07 -0.61 -9.36
CA LEU A 201 -6.53 -1.81 -10.04
C LEU A 201 -6.58 -1.64 -11.56
N GLU A 202 -7.22 -0.56 -12.03
CA GLU A 202 -7.35 -0.28 -13.46
C GLU A 202 -6.02 0.06 -14.13
N SER A 203 -5.18 0.85 -13.46
CA SER A 203 -3.81 1.17 -13.89
C SER A 203 -2.98 -0.09 -14.06
N ALA A 204 -3.01 -1.01 -13.08
CA ALA A 204 -2.33 -2.29 -13.18
C ALA A 204 -2.86 -3.13 -14.35
N LYS A 205 -4.19 -3.12 -14.57
CA LYS A 205 -4.83 -3.82 -15.69
C LYS A 205 -4.40 -3.28 -17.06
N LEU A 206 -4.42 -1.96 -17.23
CA LEU A 206 -4.15 -1.31 -18.52
C LEU A 206 -2.65 -1.09 -18.76
N GLY A 207 -1.82 -1.15 -17.71
CA GLY A 207 -0.39 -0.85 -17.78
C GLY A 207 -0.09 0.62 -18.08
N GLN A 208 -0.98 1.53 -17.69
CA GLN A 208 -0.87 2.97 -17.95
C GLN A 208 -1.48 3.78 -16.80
N LYS A 209 -1.14 5.08 -16.73
CA LYS A 209 -1.77 6.02 -15.80
C LYS A 209 -3.27 6.14 -16.06
N VAL A 210 -4.05 6.26 -14.99
CA VAL A 210 -5.50 6.50 -15.04
C VAL A 210 -5.84 7.76 -14.25
N ASP A 211 -6.86 8.47 -14.69
CA ASP A 211 -7.37 9.65 -13.99
C ASP A 211 -8.33 9.23 -12.87
N LEU A 212 -7.98 9.52 -11.62
CA LEU A 212 -8.80 9.13 -10.48
C LEU A 212 -10.10 9.94 -10.35
N THR A 213 -10.19 11.11 -10.99
CA THR A 213 -11.39 11.96 -10.91
C THR A 213 -12.60 11.32 -11.61
N THR A 214 -12.40 10.31 -12.46
CA THR A 214 -13.50 9.62 -13.14
C THR A 214 -14.26 8.66 -12.24
N TYR A 215 -13.77 8.36 -11.03
CA TYR A 215 -14.40 7.42 -10.10
C TYR A 215 -15.29 8.11 -9.07
N TYR A 216 -15.30 9.43 -9.02
CA TYR A 216 -16.13 10.21 -8.10
C TYR A 216 -16.57 11.51 -8.74
N SER A 217 -17.88 11.74 -8.75
CA SER A 217 -18.54 12.93 -9.28
C SER A 217 -19.11 13.79 -8.16
#